data_AF-A0A7X3ZV27-F1
#
_entry.id   AF-A0A7X3ZV27-F1
#
_cell.length_a   1.000
_cell.length_b   1.000
_cell.length_c   1.000
_cell.angle_alpha   90.00
_cell.angle_beta   90.00
_cell.angle_gamma   90.00
#
_symmetry.space_group_name_H-M   'P 1'
#
loop_
_entity.id
_entity.type
_entity.pdbx_description
1 polymer ?
#
loop_
_entity_poly.entity_id
_entity_poly.type
_entity_poly.pdbx_seq_one_letter_code
_entity_poly.pdbx_strand_id
1 'polypeptide(L)' 'MAITATARELACLIYTLVTRGEEYVERGIEAYEQRRVDRTVSNLGRRAKQLGYQLVRMGEGPDGTIGAESMA' A
#
# COMPACT_ATOMS: atom_id res chain seq x y z
N MET A 1 20.09 -0.18 18.69
CA MET A 1 19.93 -1.34 17.77
C MET A 1 18.48 -1.44 17.31
N ALA A 2 18.10 -0.75 16.24
CA ALA A 2 16.72 -0.72 15.73
C ALA A 2 16.27 -2.07 15.14
N ILE A 3 17.19 -2.79 14.51
CA ILE A 3 16.94 -4.10 13.89
C ILE A 3 16.69 -5.17 14.96
N THR A 4 17.44 -5.14 16.08
CA THR A 4 17.25 -6.13 17.16
C THR A 4 15.93 -5.95 17.91
N ALA A 5 15.50 -4.69 18.13
CA ALA A 5 14.22 -4.40 18.76
C ALA A 5 13.03 -4.87 17.91
N THR A 6 13.09 -4.60 16.59
CA THR A 6 12.06 -5.05 15.63
C THR A 6 12.02 -6.57 15.46
N ALA A 7 13.17 -7.24 15.43
CA ALA A 7 13.22 -8.70 15.40
C ALA A 7 12.56 -9.34 16.63
N ARG A 8 12.82 -8.80 17.82
CA ARG A 8 12.16 -9.25 19.06
C ARG A 8 10.66 -9.04 19.01
N GLU A 9 10.21 -7.88 18.54
CA GLU A 9 8.80 -7.54 18.43
C GLU A 9 8.05 -8.50 17.49
N LEU A 10 8.62 -8.79 16.31
CA LEU A 10 8.08 -9.77 15.37
C LEU A 10 8.06 -11.18 15.96
N ALA A 11 9.13 -11.60 16.64
CA ALA A 11 9.19 -12.92 17.28
C ALA A 11 8.09 -13.07 18.35
N CYS A 12 7.85 -12.03 19.16
CA CYS A 12 6.77 -12.02 20.13
C CYS A 12 5.39 -12.11 19.45
N LEU A 13 5.16 -11.35 18.38
CA LEU A 13 3.90 -11.38 17.63
C LEU A 13 3.63 -12.79 17.08
N ILE A 14 4.59 -13.37 16.38
CA ILE A 14 4.47 -14.71 15.78
C ILE A 14 4.25 -15.76 16.88
N TYR A 15 5.01 -15.70 17.98
CA TYR A 15 4.83 -16.61 19.10
C TYR A 15 3.42 -16.53 19.66
N THR A 16 2.86 -15.33 19.85
CA THR A 16 1.49 -15.18 20.36
C THR A 16 0.44 -15.73 19.41
N LEU A 17 0.60 -15.51 18.10
CA LEU A 17 -0.32 -16.02 17.07
C LEU A 17 -0.33 -17.55 17.03
N VAL A 18 0.86 -18.17 17.05
CA VAL A 18 0.99 -19.63 17.01
C VAL A 18 0.55 -20.28 18.32
N THR A 19 0.88 -19.69 19.48
CA THR A 19 0.66 -20.33 20.79
C THR A 19 -0.79 -20.17 21.26
N ARG A 20 -1.46 -19.05 20.93
CA ARG A 20 -2.84 -18.79 21.36
C ARG A 20 -3.89 -19.31 20.38
N GLY A 21 -3.48 -19.74 19.17
CA GLY A 21 -4.41 -20.22 18.15
C GLY A 21 -5.45 -19.18 17.73
N GLU A 22 -5.17 -17.90 18.00
CA GLU A 22 -6.01 -16.79 17.56
C GLU A 22 -6.00 -16.81 16.04
N GLU A 23 -7.16 -17.04 15.44
CA GLU A 23 -7.32 -16.95 14.01
C GLU A 23 -6.87 -15.55 13.58
N TYR A 24 -5.88 -15.47 12.70
CA TYR A 24 -5.45 -14.20 12.15
C TYR A 24 -6.57 -13.68 11.26
N VAL A 25 -7.52 -12.97 11.87
CA VAL A 25 -8.55 -12.24 11.14
C VAL A 25 -7.85 -11.02 10.55
N GLU A 26 -7.73 -11.01 9.23
CA GLU A 26 -7.23 -9.89 8.45
C GLU A 26 -8.11 -8.65 8.70
N ARG A 27 -7.83 -7.92 9.78
CA ARG A 27 -8.53 -6.68 10.10
C ARG A 27 -8.02 -5.58 9.18
N GLY A 28 -8.66 -5.44 8.02
CA GLY A 28 -8.55 -4.24 7.19
C GLY A 28 -7.21 -4.03 6.48
N ILE A 29 -6.57 -5.11 6.02
CA ILE A 29 -5.41 -5.00 5.10
C ILE A 29 -5.78 -4.18 3.87
N GLU A 30 -6.99 -4.32 3.36
CA GLU A 30 -7.48 -3.52 2.22
C GLU A 30 -7.43 -2.01 2.50
N ALA A 31 -7.92 -1.55 3.65
CA ALA A 31 -7.87 -0.15 4.04
C ALA A 31 -6.43 0.33 4.31
N TYR A 32 -5.54 -0.56 4.75
CA TYR A 32 -4.12 -0.25 4.91
C TYR A 32 -3.41 -0.10 3.55
N GLU A 33 -3.68 -1.01 2.62
CA GLU A 33 -3.14 -0.97 1.25
C GLU A 33 -3.62 0.26 0.50
N GLN A 34 -4.89 0.62 0.60
CA GLN A 34 -5.42 1.86 0.02
C GLN A 34 -4.63 3.10 0.50
N ARG A 35 -4.47 3.26 1.83
CA ARG A 35 -3.68 4.38 2.39
C ARG A 35 -2.22 4.35 1.96
N ARG A 36 -1.64 3.15 1.82
CA ARG A 36 -0.25 2.97 1.35
C ARG A 36 -0.10 3.42 -0.10
N VAL A 37 -1.04 3.05 -0.96
CA VAL A 37 -1.09 3.49 -2.37
C VAL A 37 -1.29 5.01 -2.44
N ASP A 38 -2.25 5.57 -1.72
CA ASP A 38 -2.53 7.01 -1.72
C ASP A 38 -1.31 7.84 -1.32
N ARG A 39 -0.61 7.40 -0.26
CA ARG A 39 0.62 8.06 0.19
C ARG A 39 1.70 7.99 -0.88
N THR A 40 1.81 6.87 -1.57
CA THR A 40 2.78 6.66 -2.65
C THR A 40 2.49 7.59 -3.82
N VAL A 41 1.24 7.67 -4.29
CA VAL A 41 0.80 8.56 -5.37
C VAL A 41 1.00 10.03 -4.99
N SER A 42 0.62 10.42 -3.78
CA SER A 42 0.79 11.79 -3.28
C SER A 42 2.28 12.19 -3.22
N ASN A 43 3.14 11.29 -2.74
CA ASN A 43 4.58 11.52 -2.72
C ASN A 43 5.16 11.64 -4.13
N LEU A 44 4.70 10.81 -5.06
CA LEU A 44 5.13 10.86 -6.45
C LEU A 44 4.72 12.19 -7.11
N GLY A 45 3.49 12.66 -6.88
CA GLY A 45 3.03 13.95 -7.37
C GLY A 45 3.83 15.14 -6.81
N ARG A 46 4.17 15.12 -5.51
CA ARG A 46 5.06 16.14 -4.91
C ARG A 46 6.45 16.13 -5.54
N ARG A 47 7.02 14.93 -5.75
CA ARG A 47 8.35 14.77 -6.38
C ARG A 47 8.34 15.23 -7.84
N ALA A 48 7.30 14.91 -8.60
CA ALA A 48 7.15 15.38 -9.97
C ALA A 48 7.14 16.92 -10.03
N LYS A 49 6.34 17.57 -9.16
CA LYS A 49 6.27 19.04 -9.10
C LYS A 49 7.62 19.69 -8.77
N GLN A 50 8.41 19.10 -7.87
CA GLN A 50 9.75 19.58 -7.55
C GLN A 50 10.70 19.53 -8.75
N LEU A 51 10.49 18.58 -9.65
CA LEU A 51 11.30 18.41 -10.86
C LEU A 51 10.73 19.15 -12.08
N GLY A 52 9.64 19.93 -11.91
CA GLY A 52 8.98 20.62 -13.02
C GLY A 52 8.09 19.71 -13.89
N TYR A 53 7.80 18.48 -13.43
CA TYR A 53 6.92 17.53 -14.11
C TYR A 53 5.55 17.44 -13.42
N GLN A 54 4.53 17.01 -14.16
CA GLN A 54 3.21 16.68 -13.61
C GLN A 54 3.01 15.17 -13.62
N LEU A 55 2.54 14.61 -12.51
CA LEU A 55 2.16 13.21 -12.45
C LEU A 55 0.87 12.99 -13.25
N VAL A 56 0.95 12.21 -14.32
CA VAL A 56 -0.19 11.77 -15.14
C VAL A 56 -0.40 10.29 -14.91
N ARG A 57 -1.64 9.88 -14.64
CA ARG A 57 -2.01 8.47 -14.52
C ARG A 57 -2.09 7.87 -15.93
N MET A 58 -1.20 6.94 -16.25
CA MET A 58 -1.28 6.19 -17.51
C MET A 58 -2.55 5.32 -17.47
N GLY A 59 -3.60 5.75 -18.17
CA GLY A 59 -4.96 5.20 -18.11
C GLY A 59 -6.05 6.26 -17.91
N GLU A 60 -5.66 7.47 -17.54
CA GLU A 60 -6.52 8.66 -17.50
C GLU A 60 -5.77 9.77 -18.24
N GLY A 61 -5.58 9.56 -19.56
CA GLY A 61 -5.23 10.67 -20.44
C GLY A 61 -6.37 11.70 -20.43
N PRO A 62 -6.13 12.95 -20.85
CA PRO A 62 -7.17 13.98 -20.91
C PRO A 62 -8.37 13.61 -21.81
N ASP A 63 -8.24 12.56 -22.63
CA ASP A 63 -9.32 11.94 -23.39
C ASP A 63 -9.60 10.51 -22.87
N GLY A 64 -10.61 10.40 -22.02
CA GLY A 64 -11.05 9.15 -21.38
C GLY A 64 -11.71 8.14 -22.32
N THR A 65 -10.91 7.45 -23.14
CA THR A 65 -11.39 6.28 -23.91
C THR A 65 -10.33 5.19 -23.95
N ILE A 66 -10.33 4.29 -22.96
CA ILE A 66 -9.99 2.85 -23.02
C ILE A 66 -9.97 2.31 -21.57
N GLY A 67 -10.71 1.28 -21.18
CA GLY A 67 -11.73 0.49 -21.85
C GLY A 67 -12.58 -0.19 -20.78
N ALA A 68 -13.89 0.06 -20.81
CA ALA A 68 -14.88 -0.82 -20.23
C ALA A 68 -15.15 -1.95 -21.23
N GLU A 69 -14.15 -2.79 -21.49
CA GLU A 69 -14.28 -3.98 -22.32
C GLU A 69 -13.39 -5.08 -21.74
N SER A 70 -13.94 -5.81 -20.76
CA SER A 70 -13.84 -7.27 -20.66
C SER A 70 -14.51 -7.72 -19.36
N MET A 71 -15.84 -7.84 -19.41
CA MET A 71 -16.59 -8.75 -18.55
C MET A 71 -17.59 -9.45 -19.49
N ALA A 72 -17.12 -10.55 -20.08
CA ALA A 72 -17.91 -11.63 -20.66
C ALA A 72 -17.13 -12.93 -20.45
#